data_AF-B8MCS5-F1
#
_entry.id   AF-B8MCS5-F1
#
_cell.length_a   1.000
_cell.length_b   1.000
_cell.length_c   1.000
_cell.angle_alpha   90.00
_cell.angle_beta   90.00
_cell.angle_gamma   90.00
#
_symmetry.space_group_name_H-M   'P 1'
#
loop_
_entity.id
_entity.type
_entity.pdbx_description
1 polymer ?
#
loop_
_entity_poly.entity_id
_entity_poly.type
_entity_poly.pdbx_seq_one_letter_code
_entity_poly.pdbx_strand_id
1 'polypeptide(L)'
;MYLIAPDLSIDLVELPETVPGNNSFCDHELFMFRPATRKITNFTIEIVSDPVCSWCYIGKKKLDNAIKIHQSSQPDNPFIKIWKPFYVKPHSSEIGKQLFSLIHLKTEVPILPNFRKQHGEIMANMMIERVRIIGADISIEFKFSGRTGRTHETH
;
A
#
# COMPACT_ATOMS: atom_id res chain seq x y z
N MET A 1 42.37 -30.33 30.96
CA MET A 1 43.72 -29.75 31.08
C MET A 1 43.82 -28.66 30.02
N TYR A 2 43.81 -27.41 30.46
CA TYR A 2 44.45 -26.18 29.91
C TYR A 2 44.57 -26.03 28.38
N LEU A 3 44.41 -24.88 27.73
CA LEU A 3 44.00 -23.50 28.01
C LEU A 3 44.40 -22.72 26.71
N ILE A 4 43.86 -21.51 26.52
CA ILE A 4 44.54 -20.36 25.86
C ILE A 4 44.69 -20.36 24.33
N ALA A 5 44.10 -19.33 23.71
CA ALA A 5 44.57 -18.72 22.46
C ALA A 5 45.71 -17.73 22.76
N PRO A 6 46.69 -17.55 21.86
CA PRO A 6 46.99 -16.19 21.39
C PRO A 6 47.40 -16.16 19.90
N ASP A 7 46.83 -15.21 19.15
CA ASP A 7 47.54 -14.08 18.50
C ASP A 7 47.89 -14.34 17.03
N LEU A 8 47.47 -13.42 16.15
CA LEU A 8 48.29 -12.83 15.10
C LEU A 8 47.49 -11.73 14.36
N SER A 9 47.90 -10.49 14.64
CA SER A 9 47.99 -9.33 13.74
C SER A 9 47.08 -9.28 12.50
N ILE A 10 46.08 -8.39 12.54
CA ILE A 10 45.57 -7.74 11.33
C ILE A 10 46.08 -6.30 11.39
N ASP A 11 46.93 -5.95 10.45
CA ASP A 11 47.47 -4.60 10.27
C ASP A 11 46.32 -3.62 10.04
N LEU A 12 46.20 -2.66 10.95
CA LEU A 12 45.34 -1.50 10.81
C LEU A 12 45.91 -0.62 9.70
N VAL A 13 45.19 -0.53 8.58
CA VAL A 13 45.44 0.47 7.55
C VAL A 13 45.05 1.84 8.13
N GLU A 14 46.07 2.67 8.40
CA GLU A 14 45.92 4.08 8.76
C GLU A 14 45.29 4.86 7.58
N LEU A 15 44.18 5.55 7.85
CA LEU A 15 43.63 6.57 6.96
C LEU A 15 44.34 7.90 7.25
N PRO A 16 44.81 8.63 6.22
CA PRO A 16 45.60 9.84 6.40
C PRO A 16 44.80 10.96 7.07
N GLU A 17 45.36 11.54 8.12
CA GLU A 17 44.86 12.73 8.80
C GLU A 17 44.83 13.93 7.84
N THR A 18 43.63 14.50 7.64
CA THR A 18 43.49 15.77 6.93
C THR A 18 43.87 16.93 7.86
N VAL A 19 44.91 17.66 7.44
CA VAL A 19 45.54 18.85 8.03
C VAL A 19 44.55 19.92 8.51
N PRO A 20 44.84 20.64 9.63
CA PRO A 20 43.97 21.68 10.15
C PRO A 20 44.12 22.99 9.38
N GLY A 21 42.99 23.51 8.88
CA GLY A 21 42.89 24.82 8.26
C GLY A 21 41.52 25.41 8.54
N ASN A 22 41.48 26.34 9.50
CA ASN A 22 40.53 27.43 9.63
C ASN A 22 39.74 27.71 8.34
N ASN A 23 38.41 27.67 8.37
CA ASN A 23 37.62 28.84 8.72
C ASN A 23 36.21 28.41 9.15
N SER A 24 35.83 28.90 10.34
CA SER A 24 34.48 29.04 10.89
C SER A 24 33.33 28.59 9.98
N PHE A 25 32.95 27.31 10.09
CA PHE A 25 31.67 26.79 9.59
C PHE A 25 30.62 26.78 10.72
N CYS A 26 30.68 27.78 11.59
CA CYS A 26 29.61 28.08 12.54
C CYS A 26 29.35 29.59 12.46
N ASP A 27 28.95 30.06 11.28
CA ASP A 27 28.22 31.32 11.21
C ASP A 27 26.90 31.11 11.97
N HIS A 28 26.94 31.55 13.22
CA HIS A 28 25.85 31.61 14.18
C HIS A 28 24.82 32.70 13.79
N GLU A 29 24.53 32.85 12.49
CA GLU A 29 23.40 33.63 12.03
C GLU A 29 22.13 32.91 12.46
N LEU A 30 21.36 33.57 13.32
CA LEU A 30 20.05 33.12 13.77
C LEU A 30 19.20 32.74 12.55
N PHE A 31 19.09 31.45 12.29
CA PHE A 31 18.27 30.86 11.22
C PHE A 31 16.77 30.97 11.56
N MET A 32 16.31 32.11 12.10
CA MET A 32 14.96 32.28 12.64
C MET A 32 14.03 33.14 11.79
N PHE A 33 14.46 33.73 10.67
CA PHE A 33 13.54 34.51 9.83
C PHE A 33 13.81 34.42 8.33
N ARG A 34 14.06 33.22 7.77
CA ARG A 34 13.78 33.01 6.35
C ARG A 34 12.28 32.75 6.22
N PRO A 35 11.47 33.66 5.65
CA PRO A 35 10.08 33.38 5.39
C PRO A 35 10.03 32.24 4.38
N ALA A 36 9.76 31.02 4.86
CA ALA A 36 9.39 29.92 3.99
C ALA A 36 8.04 30.29 3.39
N THR A 37 8.06 30.87 2.19
CA THR A 37 6.84 31.03 1.41
C THR A 37 6.26 29.63 1.20
N ARG A 38 5.21 29.30 1.95
CA ARG A 38 4.50 28.03 1.81
C ARG A 38 3.87 28.03 0.42
N LYS A 39 4.47 27.30 -0.51
CA LYS A 39 3.97 27.16 -1.87
C LYS A 39 2.74 26.25 -1.86
N ILE A 40 1.58 26.84 -2.14
CA ILE A 40 0.35 26.09 -2.34
C ILE A 40 0.45 25.31 -3.65
N THR A 41 0.12 24.01 -3.59
CA THR A 41 0.10 23.10 -4.74
C THR A 41 -1.24 22.37 -4.75
N ASN A 42 -1.93 22.44 -5.89
CA ASN A 42 -3.21 21.78 -6.08
C ASN A 42 -2.99 20.38 -6.68
N PHE A 43 -3.49 19.34 -6.00
CA PHE A 43 -3.38 17.97 -6.46
C PHE A 43 -4.72 17.48 -7.00
N THR A 44 -4.71 16.91 -8.22
CA THR A 44 -5.84 16.17 -8.77
C THR A 44 -5.43 14.71 -8.91
N ILE A 45 -6.18 13.82 -8.27
CA ILE A 45 -5.89 12.38 -8.21
C ILE A 45 -7.05 11.62 -8.84
N GLU A 46 -6.78 10.96 -9.96
CA GLU A 46 -7.71 10.00 -10.55
C GLU A 46 -7.50 8.62 -9.93
N ILE A 47 -8.58 8.03 -9.42
CA ILE A 47 -8.56 6.76 -8.71
C ILE A 47 -9.42 5.76 -9.48
N VAL A 48 -8.75 4.83 -10.15
CA VAL A 48 -9.38 3.73 -10.89
C VAL A 48 -9.51 2.53 -9.94
N SER A 49 -10.74 2.09 -9.65
CA SER A 49 -10.96 1.04 -8.64
C SER A 49 -12.20 0.19 -8.88
N ASP A 50 -12.17 -1.02 -8.32
CA ASP A 50 -13.30 -1.97 -8.27
C ASP A 50 -13.57 -2.34 -6.80
N PRO A 51 -14.82 -2.25 -6.30
CA PRO A 51 -15.17 -2.62 -4.93
C PRO A 51 -14.83 -4.06 -4.52
N VAL A 52 -14.73 -5.00 -5.46
CA VAL A 52 -14.34 -6.40 -5.12
C VAL A 52 -12.83 -6.59 -4.99
N CYS A 53 -12.02 -5.61 -5.39
CA CYS A 53 -10.57 -5.70 -5.32
C CYS A 53 -10.06 -5.31 -3.93
N SER A 54 -9.55 -6.29 -3.19
CA SER A 54 -8.96 -6.06 -1.86
C SER A 54 -7.79 -5.07 -1.91
N TRP A 55 -6.97 -5.10 -2.95
CA TRP A 55 -5.86 -4.18 -3.14
C TRP A 55 -6.30 -2.75 -3.39
N CYS A 56 -7.41 -2.52 -4.09
CA CYS A 56 -7.98 -1.19 -4.26
C CYS A 56 -8.38 -0.60 -2.90
N TYR A 57 -8.96 -1.41 -2.00
CA TYR A 57 -9.32 -0.95 -0.66
C TYR A 57 -8.09 -0.65 0.22
N ILE A 58 -7.06 -1.51 0.16
CA ILE A 58 -5.76 -1.26 0.80
C ILE A 58 -5.15 0.05 0.29
N GLY A 59 -5.10 0.22 -1.03
CA GLY A 59 -4.57 1.41 -1.69
C GLY A 59 -5.32 2.68 -1.27
N LYS A 60 -6.65 2.62 -1.21
CA LYS A 60 -7.52 3.71 -0.73
C LYS A 60 -7.16 4.14 0.69
N LYS A 61 -7.01 3.18 1.62
CA LYS A 61 -6.62 3.47 3.01
C LYS A 61 -5.22 4.07 3.12
N LYS A 62 -4.25 3.55 2.35
CA LYS A 62 -2.88 4.09 2.31
C LYS A 62 -2.85 5.49 1.71
N LEU A 63 -3.60 5.74 0.65
CA LEU A 63 -3.72 7.06 0.03
C LEU A 63 -4.34 8.07 1.01
N ASP A 64 -5.44 7.70 1.65
CA ASP A 64 -6.08 8.55 2.67
C ASP A 64 -5.10 8.88 3.82
N ASN A 65 -4.25 7.93 4.24
CA ASN A 65 -3.23 8.18 5.26
C ASN A 65 -2.12 9.12 4.75
N ALA A 66 -1.61 8.90 3.53
CA ALA A 66 -0.58 9.75 2.93
C ALA A 66 -1.06 11.20 2.79
N ILE A 67 -2.31 11.42 2.39
CA ILE A 67 -2.92 12.75 2.31
C ILE A 67 -2.96 13.40 3.70
N LYS A 68 -3.37 12.67 4.74
CA LYS A 68 -3.38 13.19 6.12
C LYS A 68 -1.99 13.60 6.61
N ILE A 69 -0.97 12.78 6.33
CA ILE A 69 0.42 13.07 6.68
C ILE A 69 0.93 14.31 5.92
N HIS A 70 0.59 14.46 4.64
CA HIS A 70 0.96 15.65 3.88
C HIS A 70 0.29 16.91 4.45
N GLN A 71 -1.00 16.83 4.73
CA GLN A 71 -1.80 17.95 5.24
C GLN A 71 -1.38 18.40 6.65
N SER A 72 -0.75 17.55 7.46
CA SER A 72 -0.24 17.97 8.78
C SER A 72 0.93 18.96 8.68
N SER A 73 1.71 18.90 7.59
CA SER A 73 2.83 19.81 7.33
C SER A 73 2.48 20.92 6.33
N GLN A 74 1.54 20.66 5.41
CA GLN A 74 1.11 21.57 4.36
C GLN A 74 -0.43 21.61 4.28
N PRO A 75 -1.10 22.29 5.24
CA PRO A 75 -2.56 22.28 5.35
C PRO A 75 -3.25 22.98 4.17
N ASP A 76 -2.55 23.92 3.51
CA ASP A 76 -3.11 24.76 2.45
C ASP A 76 -3.11 24.08 1.06
N ASN A 77 -2.58 22.86 0.96
CA ASN A 77 -2.55 22.10 -0.30
C ASN A 77 -3.86 21.31 -0.50
N PRO A 78 -4.72 21.68 -1.45
CA PRO A 78 -5.96 20.96 -1.69
C PRO A 78 -5.73 19.67 -2.49
N PHE A 79 -6.56 18.67 -2.20
CA PHE A 79 -6.61 17.39 -2.92
C PHE A 79 -7.99 17.15 -3.50
N ILE A 80 -8.08 17.05 -4.82
CA ILE A 80 -9.29 16.68 -5.55
C ILE A 80 -9.17 15.20 -5.93
N LYS A 81 -10.14 14.38 -5.50
CA LYS A 81 -10.20 12.93 -5.81
C LYS A 81 -11.30 12.67 -6.83
N ILE A 82 -10.93 12.10 -7.98
CA ILE A 82 -11.85 11.73 -9.06
C ILE A 82 -11.89 10.21 -9.14
N TRP A 83 -13.04 9.60 -8.84
CA TRP A 83 -13.21 8.15 -8.91
C TRP A 83 -13.59 7.70 -10.31
N LYS A 84 -12.94 6.66 -10.80
CA LYS A 84 -13.18 6.05 -12.11
C LYS A 84 -13.49 4.56 -11.89
N PRO A 85 -14.57 4.04 -12.50
CA PRO A 85 -14.91 2.64 -12.37
C PRO A 85 -13.89 1.76 -13.10
N PHE A 86 -13.62 0.59 -12.52
CA PHE A 86 -12.89 -0.49 -13.17
C PHE A 86 -13.57 -1.81 -12.88
N TYR A 87 -13.60 -2.70 -13.86
CA TYR A 87 -14.19 -4.03 -13.72
C TYR A 87 -13.10 -5.09 -13.78
N VAL A 88 -12.70 -5.64 -12.63
CA VAL A 88 -11.73 -6.73 -12.55
C VAL A 88 -12.28 -7.99 -13.22
N LYS A 89 -13.60 -8.20 -13.13
CA LYS A 89 -14.31 -9.32 -13.78
C LYS A 89 -15.50 -8.80 -14.60
N PRO A 90 -15.26 -8.28 -15.82
CA PRO A 90 -16.30 -7.66 -16.63
C PRO A 90 -17.43 -8.64 -17.03
N HIS A 91 -17.10 -9.93 -17.22
CA HIS A 91 -18.05 -11.00 -17.56
C HIS A 91 -18.62 -11.75 -16.35
N SER A 92 -18.44 -11.25 -15.12
CA SER A 92 -19.06 -11.86 -13.92
C SER A 92 -20.59 -12.01 -14.03
N SER A 93 -21.22 -11.26 -14.94
CA SER A 93 -22.63 -11.36 -15.29
C SER A 93 -23.06 -12.68 -15.96
N GLU A 94 -22.15 -13.41 -16.59
CA GLU A 94 -22.45 -14.66 -17.33
C GLU A 94 -22.29 -15.92 -16.46
N ILE A 95 -21.41 -15.88 -15.45
CA ILE A 95 -21.18 -17.01 -14.54
C ILE A 95 -22.44 -17.31 -13.71
N GLY A 96 -23.25 -16.30 -13.39
CA GLY A 96 -24.57 -16.48 -12.79
C GLY A 96 -25.64 -17.01 -13.76
N LYS A 97 -25.42 -16.89 -15.08
CA LYS A 97 -26.38 -17.31 -16.12
C LYS A 97 -26.21 -18.77 -16.56
N GLN A 98 -25.01 -19.37 -16.46
CA GLN A 98 -24.84 -20.78 -16.83
C GLN A 98 -25.52 -21.77 -15.86
N LEU A 99 -25.81 -21.34 -14.62
CA LEU A 99 -26.58 -22.12 -13.65
C LEU A 99 -28.10 -21.88 -13.75
N PHE A 100 -28.54 -21.08 -14.74
CA PHE A 100 -29.88 -20.50 -14.81
C PHE A 100 -30.94 -21.39 -15.47
N SER A 101 -30.61 -22.63 -15.84
CA SER A 101 -31.62 -23.50 -16.49
C SER A 101 -32.75 -23.92 -15.55
N LEU A 102 -32.61 -23.84 -14.22
CA LEU A 102 -33.66 -24.39 -13.34
C LEU A 102 -34.18 -23.57 -12.16
N ILE A 103 -33.51 -22.55 -11.62
CA ILE A 103 -34.05 -21.85 -10.43
C ILE A 103 -33.57 -20.40 -10.44
N HIS A 104 -34.44 -19.45 -10.05
CA HIS A 104 -34.14 -18.05 -9.75
C HIS A 104 -33.11 -17.91 -8.59
N LEU A 105 -31.88 -18.39 -8.78
CA LEU A 105 -30.88 -18.52 -7.73
C LEU A 105 -29.69 -17.59 -8.01
N LYS A 106 -29.80 -16.38 -7.47
CA LYS A 106 -28.77 -15.37 -7.12
C LYS A 106 -27.51 -15.29 -8.00
N THR A 107 -27.32 -14.11 -8.61
CA THR A 107 -26.12 -13.62 -9.33
C THR A 107 -24.84 -13.52 -8.49
N GLU A 108 -24.82 -14.15 -7.32
CA GLU A 108 -23.75 -14.08 -6.34
C GLU A 108 -23.04 -15.43 -6.25
N VAL A 109 -21.71 -15.41 -6.29
CA VAL A 109 -20.85 -16.59 -6.14
C VAL A 109 -20.04 -16.50 -4.85
N PRO A 110 -19.76 -17.63 -4.17
CA PRO A 110 -18.92 -17.61 -2.98
C PRO A 110 -17.48 -17.21 -3.36
N ILE A 111 -16.89 -16.27 -2.63
CA ILE A 111 -15.61 -15.64 -3.01
C ILE A 111 -14.48 -16.68 -3.01
N LEU A 112 -14.26 -17.35 -1.89
CA LEU A 112 -13.13 -18.25 -1.70
C LEU A 112 -13.15 -19.46 -2.66
N PRO A 113 -14.25 -20.23 -2.80
CA PRO A 113 -14.29 -21.35 -3.76
C PRO A 113 -14.08 -20.89 -5.19
N ASN A 114 -14.68 -19.76 -5.60
CA ASN A 114 -14.51 -19.22 -6.95
C ASN A 114 -13.07 -18.75 -7.19
N PHE A 115 -12.44 -18.12 -6.20
CA PHE A 115 -11.06 -17.68 -6.27
C PHE A 115 -10.07 -18.85 -6.36
N ARG A 116 -10.29 -19.91 -5.56
CA ARG A 116 -9.52 -21.17 -5.66
C ARG A 116 -9.71 -21.85 -7.01
N LYS A 117 -10.92 -21.85 -7.58
CA LYS A 117 -11.16 -22.39 -8.93
C LYS A 117 -10.37 -21.62 -10.00
N GLN A 118 -10.23 -20.31 -9.85
CA GLN A 118 -9.52 -19.46 -10.81
C GLN A 118 -7.99 -19.58 -10.72
N HIS A 119 -7.44 -19.70 -9.51
CA HIS A 119 -5.99 -19.59 -9.29
C HIS A 119 -5.33 -20.89 -8.78
N GLY A 120 -6.11 -21.93 -8.48
CA GLY A 120 -5.65 -23.11 -7.74
C GLY A 120 -5.64 -22.87 -6.23
N GLU A 121 -5.80 -23.93 -5.45
CA GLU A 121 -6.00 -23.83 -4.01
C GLU A 121 -4.79 -23.24 -3.27
N ILE A 122 -3.59 -23.74 -3.56
CA ILE A 122 -2.35 -23.31 -2.89
C ILE A 122 -2.11 -21.81 -3.15
N MET A 123 -2.13 -21.40 -4.42
CA MET A 123 -1.88 -20.01 -4.79
C MET A 123 -2.95 -19.07 -4.23
N ALA A 124 -4.23 -19.46 -4.32
CA ALA A 124 -5.32 -18.66 -3.78
C ALA A 124 -5.19 -18.44 -2.27
N ASN A 125 -4.80 -19.47 -1.51
CA ASN A 125 -4.60 -19.36 -0.07
C ASN A 125 -3.41 -18.43 0.25
N MET A 126 -2.28 -18.55 -0.45
CA MET A 126 -1.13 -17.65 -0.27
C MET A 126 -1.49 -16.19 -0.61
N MET A 127 -2.22 -15.96 -1.69
CA MET A 127 -2.66 -14.62 -2.10
C MET A 127 -3.58 -13.99 -1.05
N ILE A 128 -4.56 -14.76 -0.57
CA ILE A 128 -5.49 -14.32 0.48
C ILE A 128 -4.74 -13.99 1.76
N GLU A 129 -3.78 -14.84 2.15
CA GLU A 129 -3.05 -14.63 3.39
C GLU A 129 -2.17 -13.38 3.33
N ARG A 130 -1.53 -13.14 2.18
CA ARG A 130 -0.80 -11.89 1.95
C ARG A 130 -1.70 -10.66 2.11
N VAL A 131 -2.92 -10.72 1.58
CA VAL A 131 -3.91 -9.63 1.73
C VAL A 131 -4.32 -9.45 3.19
N ARG A 132 -4.48 -10.54 3.97
CA ARG A 132 -4.79 -10.43 5.40
C ARG A 132 -3.67 -9.78 6.19
N ILE A 133 -2.44 -10.22 6.00
CA ILE A 133 -1.27 -9.68 6.70
C ILE A 133 -1.17 -8.17 6.45
N ILE A 134 -1.17 -7.76 5.18
CA ILE A 134 -1.05 -6.34 4.82
C ILE A 134 -2.29 -5.55 5.25
N GLY A 135 -3.48 -6.16 5.22
CA GLY A 135 -4.70 -5.55 5.72
C GLY A 135 -4.62 -5.26 7.21
N ALA A 136 -4.14 -6.23 8.00
CA ALA A 136 -3.98 -6.09 9.44
C ALA A 136 -3.04 -4.93 9.81
N ASP A 137 -1.93 -4.76 9.06
CA ASP A 137 -0.98 -3.66 9.23
C ASP A 137 -1.63 -2.27 9.08
N ILE A 138 -2.74 -2.18 8.35
CA ILE A 138 -3.50 -0.94 8.15
C ILE A 138 -4.89 -1.00 8.81
N SER A 139 -5.05 -1.87 9.80
CA SER A 139 -6.27 -2.05 10.60
C SER A 139 -7.50 -2.45 9.77
N ILE A 140 -7.32 -3.37 8.82
CA ILE A 140 -8.39 -3.98 8.03
C ILE A 140 -8.38 -5.50 8.26
N GLU A 141 -9.47 -6.03 8.78
CA GLU A 141 -9.67 -7.47 8.91
C GLU A 141 -10.39 -8.05 7.67
N PHE A 142 -9.65 -8.63 6.73
CA PHE A 142 -10.23 -9.22 5.52
C PHE A 142 -10.87 -10.60 5.76
N LYS A 143 -12.14 -10.73 5.37
CA LYS A 143 -12.90 -12.00 5.38
C LYS A 143 -13.30 -12.40 3.96
N PHE A 144 -12.92 -13.61 3.55
CA PHE A 144 -13.20 -14.16 2.21
C PHE A 144 -14.30 -15.23 2.20
N SER A 145 -15.01 -15.40 3.32
CA SER A 145 -16.14 -16.32 3.47
C SER A 145 -17.45 -15.78 2.87
N GLY A 146 -17.45 -14.54 2.38
CA GLY A 146 -18.63 -13.89 1.80
C GLY A 146 -18.95 -14.33 0.38
N ARG A 147 -19.91 -13.63 -0.22
CA ARG A 147 -20.33 -13.78 -1.62
C ARG A 147 -19.96 -12.52 -2.40
N THR A 148 -19.72 -12.67 -3.70
CA THR A 148 -19.44 -11.58 -4.63
C THR A 148 -20.35 -11.70 -5.85
N GLY A 149 -20.74 -10.57 -6.43
CA GLY A 149 -21.62 -10.49 -7.58
C GLY A 149 -21.12 -9.47 -8.60
N ARG A 150 -22.06 -8.95 -9.40
CA ARG A 150 -21.77 -7.92 -10.40
C ARG A 150 -21.46 -6.58 -9.72
N THR A 151 -20.37 -5.92 -10.13
CA THR A 151 -19.93 -4.64 -9.56
C THR A 151 -20.40 -3.42 -10.34
N HIS A 152 -21.15 -3.60 -11.44
CA HIS A 152 -21.69 -2.50 -12.25
C HIS A 152 -22.54 -1.52 -11.45
N GLU A 153 -23.35 -2.00 -10.51
CA GLU A 153 -24.22 -1.16 -9.68
C GLU A 153 -23.51 -0.56 -8.45
N THR A 154 -22.22 -0.87 -8.26
CA THR A 154 -21.46 -0.47 -7.07
C THR A 154 -20.50 0.69 -7.29
N HIS A 155 -20.36 1.16 -8.53
CA HIS A 155 -19.56 2.34 -8.89
C HIS A 155 -20.40 3.61 -8.86
#